data_AF-A0A954Z527-F1
#
_entry.id   AF-A0A954Z527-F1
#
_cell.length_a   1.000
_cell.length_b   1.000
_cell.length_c   1.000
_cell.angle_alpha   90.00
_cell.angle_beta   90.00
_cell.angle_gamma   90.00
#
_symmetry.space_group_name_H-M   'P 1'
#
loop_
_entity.id
_entity.type
_entity.pdbx_description
1 polymer ?
#
loop_
_entity_poly.entity_id
_entity_poly.type
_entity_poly.pdbx_seq_one_letter_code
_entity_poly.pdbx_strand_id
1 'polypeptide(L)'
;MTRTSGPRRERIVRNGIFLLMCLVFGVYFLYDGWIGYPHKNFEENRLQLPVEHRDKADGVTPLPGANLQHAAEIKKQLDGATASQRREVLDKVIGAPPSVELDDALYYFGEDGLVKIRKSGDRVFTDMEVIPAKKTQSDFLFQKILGVIVSGVAVYVAFFLMRVVRTRAVVNDDGFSLNGKAPIPFSVMRSFDTG
;
A
#
# COMPACT_ATOMS: atom_id res chain seq x y z
N MET A 1 -33.02 -2.58 44.53
CA MET A 1 -32.58 -3.75 43.72
C MET A 1 -31.85 -3.24 42.47
N THR A 2 -30.53 -3.38 42.38
CA THR A 2 -29.75 -2.79 41.28
C THR A 2 -29.85 -3.63 40.01
N ARG A 3 -30.31 -3.02 38.90
CA ARG A 3 -30.31 -3.64 37.57
C ARG A 3 -29.31 -2.92 36.67
N THR A 4 -28.33 -3.65 36.16
CA THR A 4 -27.35 -3.15 35.19
C THR A 4 -27.74 -3.61 33.78
N SER A 5 -27.88 -2.69 32.83
CA SER A 5 -28.02 -3.02 31.42
C SER A 5 -26.83 -2.48 30.63
N GLY A 6 -26.26 -3.33 29.77
CA GLY A 6 -25.17 -2.99 28.87
C GLY A 6 -25.61 -2.99 27.42
N PRO A 7 -24.73 -2.62 26.48
CA PRO A 7 -24.98 -2.82 25.05
C PRO A 7 -25.29 -4.29 24.80
N ARG A 8 -26.26 -4.58 23.93
CA ARG A 8 -26.55 -5.98 23.55
C ARG A 8 -25.26 -6.62 23.03
N ARG A 9 -24.89 -7.77 23.60
CA ARG A 9 -23.70 -8.55 23.22
C ARG A 9 -23.58 -8.72 21.70
N GLU A 10 -24.73 -8.90 21.04
CA GLU A 10 -24.87 -8.96 19.58
C GLU A 10 -24.28 -7.74 18.85
N ARG A 11 -24.56 -6.50 19.30
CA ARG A 11 -24.06 -5.27 18.68
C ARG A 11 -22.53 -5.17 18.79
N ILE A 12 -21.99 -5.57 19.94
CA ILE A 12 -20.54 -5.61 20.17
C ILE A 12 -19.88 -6.63 19.24
N VAL A 13 -20.45 -7.85 19.15
CA VAL A 13 -19.92 -8.92 18.29
C VAL A 13 -19.97 -8.52 16.82
N ARG A 14 -21.09 -7.97 16.33
CA ARG A 14 -21.23 -7.54 14.93
C ARG A 14 -20.21 -6.46 14.55
N ASN A 15 -20.07 -5.45 15.39
CA ASN A 15 -19.10 -4.37 15.15
C ASN A 15 -17.65 -4.87 15.29
N GLY A 16 -17.40 -5.85 16.17
CA GLY A 16 -16.11 -6.50 16.31
C GLY A 16 -15.71 -7.29 15.06
N ILE A 17 -16.64 -8.06 14.48
CA ILE A 17 -16.41 -8.78 13.21
C ILE A 17 -16.11 -7.78 12.09
N PHE A 18 -16.92 -6.72 11.97
CA PHE A 18 -16.70 -5.68 10.95
C PHE A 18 -15.33 -5.01 11.10
N LEU A 19 -14.94 -4.65 12.33
CA LEU A 19 -13.62 -4.11 12.63
C LEU A 19 -12.50 -5.05 12.17
N LEU A 20 -12.61 -6.34 12.51
CA LEU A 20 -11.63 -7.35 12.12
C LEU A 20 -11.50 -7.44 10.59
N MET A 21 -12.63 -7.44 9.87
CA MET A 21 -12.62 -7.44 8.40
C MET A 21 -11.89 -6.20 7.86
N CYS A 22 -12.20 -5.00 8.36
CA CYS A 22 -11.50 -3.78 7.93
C CYS A 22 -9.99 -3.85 8.22
N LEU A 23 -9.58 -4.38 9.37
CA LEU A 23 -8.15 -4.54 9.68
C LEU A 23 -7.46 -5.50 8.71
N VAL A 24 -8.06 -6.66 8.44
CA VAL A 24 -7.50 -7.66 7.52
C VAL A 24 -7.37 -7.09 6.11
N PHE A 25 -8.44 -6.48 5.58
CA PHE A 25 -8.41 -5.87 4.24
C PHE A 25 -7.50 -4.65 4.16
N GLY A 26 -7.47 -3.82 5.19
CA GLY A 26 -6.55 -2.67 5.28
C GLY A 26 -5.10 -3.13 5.17
N VAL A 27 -4.70 -4.08 6.03
CA VAL A 27 -3.34 -4.66 5.98
C VAL A 27 -3.06 -5.32 4.64
N TYR A 28 -4.02 -6.05 4.07
CA TYR A 28 -3.87 -6.69 2.77
C TYR A 28 -3.60 -5.68 1.64
N PHE A 29 -4.38 -4.61 1.54
CA PHE A 29 -4.19 -3.59 0.51
C PHE A 29 -2.91 -2.78 0.69
N LEU A 30 -2.53 -2.46 1.94
CA LEU A 30 -1.23 -1.85 2.21
C LEU A 30 -0.09 -2.82 1.83
N TYR A 31 -0.20 -4.12 2.14
CA TYR A 31 0.80 -5.10 1.72
C TYR A 31 0.93 -5.18 0.19
N ASP A 32 -0.19 -5.33 -0.53
CA ASP A 32 -0.18 -5.40 -2.00
C ASP A 32 0.37 -4.12 -2.63
N GLY A 33 0.03 -2.94 -2.10
CA GLY A 33 0.48 -1.66 -2.64
C GLY A 33 1.97 -1.36 -2.44
N TRP A 34 2.59 -1.81 -1.35
CA TRP A 34 4.00 -1.52 -1.04
C TRP A 34 4.97 -2.67 -1.35
N ILE A 35 4.53 -3.93 -1.22
CA ILE A 35 5.41 -5.10 -1.31
C ILE A 35 4.91 -6.04 -2.41
N GLY A 36 3.63 -6.41 -2.37
CA GLY A 36 3.10 -7.46 -3.24
C GLY A 36 3.19 -7.14 -4.72
N TYR A 37 2.73 -5.96 -5.15
CA TYR A 37 2.74 -5.58 -6.57
C TYR A 37 4.15 -5.31 -7.11
N PRO A 38 5.03 -4.54 -6.42
CA PRO A 38 6.42 -4.39 -6.85
C PRO A 38 7.15 -5.74 -6.99
N HIS A 39 6.96 -6.65 -6.03
CA HIS A 39 7.59 -7.97 -6.09
C HIS A 39 7.06 -8.81 -7.26
N LYS A 40 5.74 -8.83 -7.50
CA LYS A 40 5.15 -9.54 -8.65
C LYS A 40 5.64 -8.98 -9.99
N ASN A 41 5.72 -7.65 -10.11
CA ASN A 41 6.26 -7.01 -11.30
C ASN A 41 7.73 -7.34 -11.52
N PHE A 42 8.53 -7.36 -10.45
CA PHE A 42 9.93 -7.75 -10.51
C PHE A 42 10.09 -9.18 -11.03
N GLU A 43 9.31 -10.13 -10.50
CA GLU A 43 9.30 -11.53 -10.96
C GLU A 43 8.92 -11.65 -12.44
N GLU A 44 7.87 -10.94 -12.87
CA GLU A 44 7.44 -10.92 -14.28
C GLU A 44 8.51 -10.32 -15.20
N ASN A 45 9.18 -9.25 -14.76
CA ASN A 45 10.27 -8.62 -15.50
C ASN A 45 11.52 -9.52 -15.54
N ARG A 46 11.82 -10.25 -14.47
CA ARG A 46 12.92 -11.24 -14.43
C ARG A 46 12.72 -12.31 -15.50
N LEU A 47 11.48 -12.73 -15.77
CA LEU A 47 11.18 -13.71 -16.82
C LEU A 47 11.48 -13.19 -18.23
N GLN A 48 11.57 -11.88 -18.43
CA GLN A 48 11.97 -11.26 -19.72
C GLN A 48 13.47 -11.37 -20.00
N LEU A 49 14.29 -11.70 -18.99
CA LEU A 49 15.70 -11.99 -19.21
C LEU A 49 15.89 -13.35 -19.91
N PRO A 50 16.96 -13.49 -20.71
CA PRO A 50 17.41 -14.80 -21.17
C PRO A 50 17.54 -15.77 -20.01
N VAL A 51 17.13 -17.03 -20.20
CA VAL A 51 17.03 -18.04 -19.13
C VAL A 51 18.34 -18.18 -18.35
N GLU A 52 19.47 -18.12 -19.05
CA GLU A 52 20.84 -18.24 -18.52
C GLU A 52 21.27 -17.09 -17.61
N HIS A 53 20.51 -16.00 -17.57
CA HIS A 53 20.84 -14.78 -16.83
C HIS A 53 19.79 -14.38 -15.80
N ARG A 54 18.73 -15.17 -15.62
CA ARG A 54 17.67 -14.87 -14.65
C ARG A 54 18.21 -14.82 -13.22
N ASP A 55 19.15 -15.70 -12.88
CA ASP A 55 19.78 -15.76 -11.56
C ASP A 55 20.59 -14.49 -11.25
N LYS A 56 21.05 -13.74 -12.26
CA LYS A 56 21.73 -12.45 -12.06
C LYS A 56 20.79 -11.36 -11.54
N ALA A 57 19.48 -11.53 -11.71
CA ALA A 57 18.50 -10.62 -11.15
C ALA A 57 18.22 -10.90 -9.66
N ASP A 58 18.61 -12.06 -9.12
CA ASP A 58 18.24 -12.42 -7.76
C ASP A 58 18.82 -11.43 -6.73
N GLY A 59 17.95 -10.90 -5.87
CA GLY A 59 18.32 -9.91 -4.86
C GLY A 59 18.48 -8.48 -5.40
N VAL A 60 18.24 -8.24 -6.69
CA VAL A 60 18.28 -6.88 -7.25
C VAL A 60 17.08 -6.07 -6.76
N THR A 61 17.35 -4.87 -6.25
CA THR A 61 16.32 -3.92 -5.84
C THR A 61 15.86 -3.09 -7.04
N PRO A 62 14.54 -2.93 -7.27
CA PRO A 62 14.03 -2.05 -8.32
C PRO A 62 14.54 -0.61 -8.16
N LEU A 63 14.96 -0.01 -9.26
CA LEU A 63 15.45 1.36 -9.33
C LEU A 63 14.26 2.32 -9.52
N PRO A 64 14.09 3.34 -8.66
CA PRO A 64 12.96 4.28 -8.76
C PRO A 64 13.02 5.13 -10.04
N GLY A 65 14.21 5.32 -10.60
CA GLY A 65 14.42 6.04 -11.87
C GLY A 65 14.04 5.24 -13.11
N ALA A 66 13.90 3.92 -13.03
CA ALA A 66 13.54 3.03 -14.14
C ALA A 66 12.02 2.97 -14.38
N ASN A 67 11.32 4.09 -14.22
CA ASN A 67 9.86 4.18 -14.28
C ASN A 67 9.37 4.47 -15.71
N LEU A 68 8.25 3.85 -16.11
CA LEU A 68 7.61 4.08 -17.42
C LEU A 68 7.31 5.55 -17.71
N GLN A 69 6.91 6.32 -16.69
CA GLN A 69 6.60 7.75 -16.83
C GLN A 69 7.83 8.58 -17.19
N HIS A 70 9.02 8.13 -16.82
CA HIS A 70 10.29 8.82 -17.13
C HIS A 70 10.95 8.32 -18.41
N ALA A 71 10.44 7.26 -19.04
CA ALA A 71 11.02 6.68 -20.25
C ALA A 71 11.23 7.72 -21.37
N ALA A 72 10.23 8.57 -21.64
CA ALA A 72 10.35 9.58 -22.69
C ALA A 72 11.47 10.59 -22.40
N GLU A 73 11.64 10.99 -21.13
CA GLU A 73 12.67 11.92 -20.71
C GLU A 73 14.07 11.27 -20.72
N ILE A 74 14.18 10.00 -20.28
CA ILE A 74 15.41 9.21 -20.39
C ILE A 74 15.86 9.15 -21.85
N LYS A 75 14.94 8.81 -22.77
CA LYS A 75 15.23 8.73 -24.19
C LYS A 75 15.74 10.07 -24.74
N LYS A 76 15.04 11.15 -24.42
CA LYS A 76 15.42 12.51 -24.84
C LYS A 76 16.82 12.90 -24.34
N GLN A 77 17.17 12.55 -23.10
CA GLN A 77 18.50 12.83 -22.56
C GLN A 77 19.59 11.96 -23.19
N LEU A 78 19.29 10.68 -23.50
CA LEU A 78 20.19 9.80 -24.23
C LEU A 78 20.45 10.28 -25.66
N ASP A 79 19.40 10.76 -26.35
CA ASP A 79 19.49 11.29 -27.71
C ASP A 79 20.33 12.57 -27.79
N GLY A 80 20.28 13.40 -26.73
CA GLY A 80 21.11 14.61 -26.61
C GLY A 80 22.55 14.35 -26.16
N ALA A 81 22.86 13.16 -25.64
CA ALA A 81 24.18 12.83 -25.09
C ALA A 81 25.11 12.17 -26.12
N THR A 82 26.40 12.51 -26.02
CA THR A 82 27.44 11.83 -26.80
C THR A 82 27.61 10.38 -26.33
N ALA A 83 28.18 9.52 -27.19
CA ALA A 83 28.32 8.09 -26.88
C ALA A 83 29.07 7.80 -25.57
N SER A 84 30.08 8.62 -25.23
CA SER A 84 30.85 8.51 -23.99
C SER A 84 30.10 9.00 -22.75
N GLN A 85 29.13 9.91 -22.90
CA GLN A 85 28.35 10.49 -21.79
C GLN A 85 27.11 9.68 -21.45
N ARG A 86 26.62 8.83 -22.36
CA ARG A 86 25.34 8.13 -22.17
C ARG A 86 25.30 7.27 -20.92
N ARG A 87 26.41 6.59 -20.55
CA ARG A 87 26.45 5.79 -19.32
C ARG A 87 26.27 6.67 -18.08
N GLU A 88 26.99 7.80 -18.01
CA GLU A 88 26.86 8.76 -16.92
C GLU A 88 25.44 9.35 -16.83
N VAL A 89 24.82 9.64 -17.98
CA VAL A 89 23.41 10.08 -18.03
C VAL A 89 22.47 9.03 -17.46
N LEU A 90 22.64 7.75 -17.81
CA LEU A 90 21.82 6.66 -17.26
C LEU A 90 22.01 6.51 -15.76
N ASP A 91 23.26 6.55 -15.30
CA ASP A 91 23.61 6.44 -13.89
C ASP A 91 22.98 7.58 -13.07
N LYS A 92 22.86 8.78 -13.66
CA LYS A 92 22.22 9.94 -13.03
C LYS A 92 20.69 9.89 -13.06
N VAL A 93 20.09 9.44 -14.16
CA VAL A 93 18.62 9.52 -14.36
C VAL A 93 17.92 8.29 -13.82
N ILE A 94 18.42 7.10 -14.15
CA ILE A 94 17.85 5.82 -13.74
C ILE A 94 18.42 5.38 -12.40
N GLY A 95 19.73 5.55 -12.23
CA GLY A 95 20.50 5.07 -11.10
C GLY A 95 21.58 4.07 -11.52
N ALA A 96 22.67 4.02 -10.74
CA ALA A 96 23.76 3.05 -10.91
C ALA A 96 23.80 2.07 -9.72
N PRO A 97 24.30 0.84 -9.92
CA PRO A 97 24.61 0.20 -11.22
C PRO A 97 23.33 -0.24 -11.96
N PRO A 98 23.42 -0.64 -13.26
CA PRO A 98 22.32 -1.36 -13.91
C PRO A 98 21.95 -2.60 -13.10
N SER A 99 20.67 -2.96 -13.15
CA SER A 99 20.15 -4.12 -12.45
C SER A 99 20.81 -5.42 -12.94
N VAL A 100 20.90 -5.58 -14.26
CA VAL A 100 21.64 -6.68 -14.90
C VAL A 100 22.37 -6.12 -16.10
N GLU A 101 23.65 -6.47 -16.22
CA GLU A 101 24.51 -6.09 -17.33
C GLU A 101 24.94 -7.35 -18.10
N LEU A 102 24.54 -7.42 -19.37
CA LEU A 102 24.93 -8.47 -20.32
C LEU A 102 25.91 -7.89 -21.34
N ASP A 103 26.39 -8.65 -22.33
CA ASP A 103 27.36 -8.12 -23.31
C ASP A 103 26.71 -7.15 -24.32
N ASP A 104 25.44 -7.37 -24.64
CA ASP A 104 24.68 -6.66 -25.68
C ASP A 104 23.62 -5.70 -25.14
N ALA A 105 23.31 -5.76 -23.84
CA ALA A 105 22.26 -4.94 -23.24
C ALA A 105 22.48 -4.64 -21.75
N LEU A 106 21.90 -3.52 -21.32
CA LEU A 106 21.74 -3.10 -19.94
C LEU A 106 20.26 -3.19 -19.58
N TYR A 107 19.97 -3.84 -18.46
CA TYR A 107 18.63 -3.99 -17.93
C TYR A 107 18.52 -3.21 -16.63
N TYR A 108 17.47 -2.40 -16.53
CA TYR A 108 17.13 -1.63 -15.34
C TYR A 108 15.70 -2.01 -14.92
N PHE A 109 15.57 -2.70 -13.79
CA PHE A 109 14.27 -3.05 -13.23
C PHE A 109 13.68 -1.83 -12.52
N GLY A 110 12.53 -1.35 -13.00
CA GLY A 110 11.70 -0.39 -12.28
C GLY A 110 10.61 -1.07 -11.49
N GLU A 111 9.88 -0.29 -10.70
CA GLU A 111 8.71 -0.79 -9.99
C GLU A 111 7.57 -1.18 -10.95
N ASP A 112 7.40 -0.45 -12.04
CA ASP A 112 6.28 -0.59 -12.99
C ASP A 112 6.69 -1.03 -14.40
N GLY A 113 7.95 -1.39 -14.60
CA GLY A 113 8.45 -1.84 -15.90
C GLY A 113 9.92 -2.23 -15.90
N LEU A 114 10.39 -2.60 -17.08
CA LEU A 114 11.77 -2.93 -17.37
C LEU A 114 12.27 -2.02 -18.49
N VAL A 115 13.39 -1.34 -18.26
CA VAL A 115 14.09 -0.57 -19.28
C VAL A 115 15.28 -1.38 -19.76
N LYS A 116 15.29 -1.69 -21.05
CA LYS A 116 16.38 -2.40 -21.74
C LYS A 116 17.05 -1.45 -22.71
N ILE A 117 18.36 -1.30 -22.58
CA ILE A 117 19.15 -0.40 -23.41
C ILE A 117 20.23 -1.21 -24.09
N ARG A 118 20.30 -1.10 -25.42
CA ARG A 118 21.31 -1.82 -26.19
C ARG A 118 22.70 -1.25 -25.92
N LYS A 119 23.70 -2.12 -25.80
CA LYS A 119 25.12 -1.74 -25.77
C LYS A 119 25.98 -2.66 -26.63
N SER A 120 27.22 -2.26 -26.87
CA SER A 120 28.24 -3.09 -27.51
C SER A 120 29.61 -2.69 -26.97
N GLY A 121 30.23 -3.60 -26.21
CA GLY A 121 31.37 -3.24 -25.36
C GLY A 121 30.98 -2.14 -24.38
N ASP A 122 31.79 -1.08 -24.33
CA ASP A 122 31.53 0.09 -23.46
C ASP A 122 30.56 1.12 -24.08
N ARG A 123 30.14 0.90 -25.33
CA ARG A 123 29.30 1.86 -26.04
C ARG A 123 27.82 1.60 -25.78
N VAL A 124 27.14 2.60 -25.22
CA VAL A 124 25.69 2.60 -25.02
C VAL A 124 24.97 3.27 -26.21
N PHE A 125 23.94 2.60 -26.74
CA PHE A 125 23.10 3.12 -27.82
C PHE A 125 21.88 3.86 -27.27
N THR A 126 21.21 4.64 -28.12
CA THR A 126 19.93 5.31 -27.79
C THR A 126 18.72 4.41 -28.00
N ASP A 127 18.94 3.22 -28.57
CA ASP A 127 17.91 2.21 -28.74
C ASP A 127 17.53 1.66 -27.37
N MET A 128 16.37 2.13 -26.90
CA MET A 128 15.81 1.84 -25.59
C MET A 128 14.45 1.21 -25.78
N GLU A 129 14.31 -0.01 -25.28
CA GLU A 129 13.08 -0.78 -25.23
C GLU A 129 12.51 -0.68 -23.81
N VAL A 130 11.23 -0.38 -23.71
CA VAL A 130 10.53 -0.23 -22.43
C VAL A 130 9.41 -1.25 -22.40
N ILE A 131 9.53 -2.18 -21.46
CA ILE A 131 8.59 -3.29 -21.31
C ILE A 131 7.73 -2.97 -20.08
N PRO A 132 6.44 -2.62 -20.25
CA PRO A 132 5.58 -2.31 -19.13
C PRO A 132 5.28 -3.57 -18.31
N ALA A 133 5.29 -3.44 -16.98
CA ALA A 133 4.84 -4.50 -16.11
C ALA A 133 3.31 -4.57 -16.09
N LYS A 134 2.77 -5.70 -15.62
CA LYS A 134 1.31 -5.91 -15.56
C LYS A 134 0.61 -4.96 -14.58
N LYS A 135 1.28 -4.59 -13.48
CA LYS A 135 0.76 -3.61 -12.51
C LYS A 135 1.43 -2.27 -12.73
N THR A 136 0.62 -1.24 -12.89
CA THR A 136 1.07 0.13 -13.15
C THR A 136 1.23 0.92 -11.84
N GLN A 137 1.90 2.08 -11.90
CA GLN A 137 1.94 3.02 -10.77
C GLN A 137 0.54 3.44 -10.28
N SER A 138 -0.43 3.55 -11.20
CA SER A 138 -1.82 3.83 -10.84
C SER A 138 -2.43 2.71 -9.99
N ASP A 139 -2.10 1.45 -10.28
CA ASP A 139 -2.54 0.32 -9.48
C ASP A 139 -1.92 0.36 -8.08
N PHE A 140 -0.63 0.70 -7.95
CA PHE A 140 0.04 0.83 -6.66
C PHE A 140 -0.63 1.91 -5.82
N LEU A 141 -0.83 3.08 -6.42
CA LEU A 141 -1.44 4.22 -5.74
C LEU A 141 -2.87 3.89 -5.30
N PHE A 142 -3.64 3.22 -6.15
CA PHE A 142 -5.00 2.81 -5.81
C PHE A 142 -5.04 1.85 -4.61
N GLN A 143 -4.16 0.83 -4.58
CA GLN A 143 -4.06 -0.09 -3.43
C GLN A 143 -3.66 0.66 -2.14
N LYS A 144 -2.68 1.57 -2.23
CA LYS A 144 -2.25 2.39 -1.09
C LYS A 144 -3.40 3.24 -0.55
N ILE A 145 -4.15 3.92 -1.44
CA ILE A 145 -5.30 4.74 -1.06
C ILE A 145 -6.40 3.89 -0.42
N LEU A 146 -6.76 2.76 -1.02
CA LEU A 146 -7.73 1.83 -0.43
C LEU A 146 -7.29 1.35 0.95
N GLY A 147 -6.03 0.95 1.10
CA GLY A 147 -5.48 0.52 2.38
C GLY A 147 -5.57 1.61 3.45
N VAL A 148 -5.24 2.86 3.12
CA VAL A 148 -5.35 4.01 4.04
C VAL A 148 -6.80 4.29 4.41
N ILE A 149 -7.73 4.32 3.45
CA ILE A 149 -9.16 4.56 3.70
C ILE A 149 -9.73 3.48 4.61
N VAL A 150 -9.51 2.20 4.27
CA VAL A 150 -10.03 1.06 5.04
C VAL A 150 -9.43 1.04 6.46
N SER A 151 -8.13 1.35 6.60
CA SER A 151 -7.49 1.48 7.91
C SER A 151 -8.08 2.64 8.73
N GLY A 152 -8.38 3.78 8.09
CA GLY A 152 -9.07 4.89 8.73
C GLY A 152 -10.47 4.51 9.24
N VAL A 153 -11.24 3.77 8.45
CA VAL A 153 -12.54 3.21 8.87
C VAL A 153 -12.35 2.25 10.06
N ALA A 154 -11.33 1.38 10.03
CA ALA A 154 -11.04 0.49 11.14
C ALA A 154 -10.77 1.26 12.45
N VAL A 155 -9.94 2.31 12.41
CA VAL A 155 -9.66 3.18 13.57
C VAL A 155 -10.94 3.83 14.10
N TYR A 156 -11.78 4.35 13.21
CA TYR A 156 -13.07 4.94 13.57
C TYR A 156 -13.98 3.93 14.26
N VAL A 157 -14.14 2.73 13.69
CA VAL A 157 -14.96 1.65 14.26
C VAL A 157 -14.40 1.18 15.60
N ALA A 158 -13.08 1.10 15.75
CA ALA A 158 -12.44 0.76 17.02
C ALA A 158 -12.79 1.79 18.10
N PHE A 159 -12.69 3.09 17.79
CA PHE A 159 -13.09 4.15 18.72
C PHE A 159 -14.59 4.06 19.09
N PHE A 160 -15.45 3.84 18.09
CA PHE A 160 -16.87 3.65 18.32
C PHE A 160 -17.15 2.44 19.20
N LEU A 161 -16.51 1.30 18.94
CA LEU A 161 -16.65 0.07 19.71
C LEU A 161 -16.17 0.26 21.15
N MET A 162 -15.03 0.93 21.36
CA MET A 162 -14.56 1.30 22.70
C MET A 162 -15.59 2.15 23.45
N ARG A 163 -16.20 3.14 22.79
CA ARG A 163 -17.26 3.96 23.38
C ARG A 163 -18.50 3.13 23.73
N VAL A 164 -18.92 2.22 22.85
CA VAL A 164 -20.05 1.32 23.09
C VAL A 164 -19.77 0.40 24.27
N VAL A 165 -18.62 -0.27 24.32
CA VAL A 165 -18.25 -1.20 25.40
C VAL A 165 -18.11 -0.49 26.75
N ARG A 166 -17.63 0.76 26.76
CA ARG A 166 -17.59 1.59 27.98
C ARG A 166 -18.96 2.11 28.40
N THR A 167 -19.98 2.01 27.54
CA THR A 167 -21.31 2.51 27.88
C THR A 167 -22.00 1.53 28.83
N ARG A 168 -22.30 1.97 30.05
CA ARG A 168 -23.01 1.18 31.06
C ARG A 168 -24.19 1.97 31.60
N ALA A 169 -25.37 1.37 31.54
CA ALA A 169 -26.56 1.88 32.20
C ALA A 169 -26.76 1.12 33.51
N VAL A 170 -26.88 1.85 34.61
CA VAL A 170 -27.16 1.27 35.93
C VAL A 170 -28.41 1.92 36.47
N VAL A 171 -29.42 1.10 36.79
CA VAL A 171 -30.63 1.51 37.49
C VAL A 171 -30.47 1.06 38.94
N ASN A 172 -30.44 2.00 39.88
CA ASN A 172 -30.40 1.76 41.32
C ASN A 172 -31.56 2.49 42.01
N ASP A 173 -31.68 2.32 43.32
CA ASP A 173 -32.78 2.91 44.09
C ASP A 173 -32.71 4.46 44.12
N ASP A 174 -31.52 5.03 43.87
CA ASP A 174 -31.29 6.49 43.77
C ASP A 174 -31.63 7.09 42.38
N GLY A 175 -31.82 6.25 41.34
CA GLY A 175 -32.10 6.72 39.98
C GLY A 175 -31.45 5.91 38.87
N PHE A 176 -31.17 6.58 37.75
CA PHE A 176 -30.50 6.01 36.58
C PHE A 176 -29.17 6.70 36.32
N SER A 177 -28.09 5.94 36.20
CA SER A 177 -26.79 6.45 35.80
C SER A 177 -26.37 5.89 34.45
N LEU A 178 -25.78 6.77 33.61
CA LEU A 178 -25.17 6.41 32.34
C LEU A 178 -23.68 6.73 32.40
N ASN A 179 -22.85 5.72 32.18
CA ASN A 179 -21.38 5.84 32.11
C ASN A 179 -20.74 6.39 33.39
N GLY A 180 -21.27 6.00 34.55
CA GLY A 180 -20.74 6.43 35.85
C GLY A 180 -20.98 7.91 36.18
N LYS A 181 -21.80 8.62 35.39
CA LYS A 181 -22.29 9.95 35.76
C LYS A 181 -23.25 9.86 36.94
N ALA A 182 -23.39 10.96 37.68
CA ALA A 182 -24.32 11.06 38.79
C ALA A 182 -25.72 10.56 38.39
N PRO A 183 -26.40 9.79 39.26
CA PRO A 183 -27.70 9.23 38.96
C PRO A 183 -28.71 10.36 38.74
N ILE A 184 -29.51 10.24 37.68
CA ILE A 184 -30.67 11.08 37.43
C ILE A 184 -31.80 10.53 38.30
N PRO A 185 -32.31 11.29 39.29
CA PRO A 185 -33.38 10.83 40.17
C PRO A 185 -34.65 10.50 39.39
N PHE A 186 -35.41 9.48 39.81
CA PHE A 186 -36.67 9.15 39.15
C PHE A 186 -37.71 10.27 39.23
N SER A 187 -37.65 11.12 40.25
CA SER A 187 -38.54 12.27 40.43
C SER A 187 -38.44 13.31 39.31
N VAL A 188 -37.31 13.36 38.59
CA VAL A 188 -37.11 14.28 37.46
C VAL A 188 -37.27 13.61 36.09
N MET A 189 -37.51 12.30 36.05
CA MET A 189 -37.73 11.57 34.80
C MET A 189 -39.18 11.72 34.32
N ARG A 190 -39.35 12.21 33.09
CA ARG A 190 -40.69 12.41 32.50
C ARG A 190 -41.23 11.18 31.77
N SER A 191 -40.36 10.39 31.13
CA SER A 191 -40.72 9.12 30.48
C SER A 191 -39.46 8.31 30.16
N PHE A 192 -39.62 6.98 30.02
CA PHE A 192 -38.63 6.10 29.39
C PHE A 192 -39.04 5.87 27.94
N ASP A 193 -38.23 6.34 26.99
CA ASP A 193 -38.42 6.04 25.59
C ASP A 193 -37.89 4.63 25.30
N THR A 194 -38.80 3.66 25.20
CA THR A 194 -38.48 2.25 24.92
C THR A 194 -38.42 2.04 23.40
N GLY A 195 -37.40 2.61 22.77
CA GLY A 195 -37.05 2.36 21.37
C GLY A 195 -36.18 1.12 21.18
#